data_AF-K2CQD9-F1
#
_entry.id   AF-K2CQD9-F1
#
_cell.length_a   1.000
_cell.length_b   1.000
_cell.length_c   1.000
_cell.angle_alpha   90.00
_cell.angle_beta   90.00
_cell.angle_gamma   90.00
#
_symmetry.space_group_name_H-M   'P 1'
#
loop_
_entity.id
_entity.type
_entity.pdbx_description
1 polymer ?
#
loop_
_entity_poly.entity_id
_entity_poly.type
_entity_poly.pdbx_seq_one_letter_code
_entity_poly.pdbx_strand_id
1 'polypeptide(L)' 'MIIDTNKIKRDFPILSREINGKKLVYLDNAATSQKPVQVINA' A
#
# COMPACT_ATOMS: atom_id res chain seq x y z
N MET A 1 15.97 1.40 -16.04
CA MET A 1 15.66 0.89 -14.68
C MET A 1 14.22 0.40 -14.72
N ILE A 2 13.96 -0.85 -14.34
CA ILE A 2 12.60 -1.43 -14.33
C ILE A 2 12.13 -1.48 -12.87
N ILE A 3 10.94 -0.95 -12.60
CA ILE A 3 10.31 -0.97 -11.28
C ILE A 3 9.14 -1.94 -11.32
N ASP A 4 9.15 -2.96 -10.47
CA ASP A 4 8.03 -3.89 -10.29
C ASP A 4 7.05 -3.33 -9.25
N THR A 5 6.00 -2.69 -9.73
CA THR A 5 4.95 -2.10 -8.89
C THR A 5 4.12 -3.16 -8.15
N ASN A 6 3.98 -4.37 -8.70
CA ASN A 6 3.26 -5.46 -8.03
C ASN A 6 4.05 -5.95 -6.82
N LYS A 7 5.38 -6.03 -6.92
CA LYS A 7 6.25 -6.32 -5.78
C LYS A 7 6.12 -5.25 -4.70
N ILE A 8 6.21 -3.98 -5.07
CA ILE A 8 6.08 -2.87 -4.12
C ILE A 8 4.72 -2.91 -3.42
N LYS A 9 3.61 -3.11 -4.17
CA LYS A 9 2.26 -3.16 -3.59
C LYS A 9 2.09 -4.25 -2.53
N ARG A 10 2.76 -5.40 -2.68
CA ARG A 10 2.72 -6.50 -1.69
C ARG A 10 3.32 -6.11 -0.35
N ASP A 11 4.25 -5.17 -0.32
CA ASP A 11 4.85 -4.70 0.92
C ASP A 11 3.90 -3.79 1.73
N PHE A 12 2.78 -3.33 1.17
CA PHE A 12 1.77 -2.49 1.84
C PHE A 12 0.45 -3.25 2.04
N PRO A 13 0.26 -3.96 3.17
CA PRO A 13 -0.88 -4.87 3.38
C PRO A 13 -2.24 -4.18 3.28
N ILE A 14 -2.32 -2.89 3.60
CA ILE A 14 -3.58 -2.14 3.53
C ILE A 14 -4.14 -2.06 2.10
N LEU A 15 -3.27 -2.09 1.08
CA LEU A 15 -3.68 -1.97 -0.33
C LEU A 15 -4.37 -3.23 -0.89
N SER A 16 -4.41 -4.32 -0.13
CA SER A 16 -5.21 -5.51 -0.45
C SER A 16 -6.60 -5.50 0.20
N ARG A 17 -6.90 -4.51 1.06
CA ARG A 17 -8.20 -4.44 1.76
C ARG A 17 -9.31 -3.95 0.84
N GLU A 18 -10.51 -4.39 1.16
CA GLU A 18 -11.74 -3.84 0.60
C GLU A 18 -12.40 -2.90 1.59
N ILE A 19 -12.88 -1.76 1.09
CA ILE A 19 -13.65 -0.76 1.83
C ILE A 19 -14.95 -0.55 1.06
N ASN A 20 -16.09 -0.69 1.73
CA ASN A 20 -17.41 -0.59 1.11
C ASN A 20 -17.59 -1.53 -0.11
N GLY A 21 -17.05 -2.75 -0.01
CA GLY A 21 -17.12 -3.76 -1.09
C GLY A 21 -16.27 -3.44 -2.33
N LYS A 22 -15.32 -2.50 -2.24
CA LYS A 22 -14.41 -2.13 -3.34
C LYS A 22 -12.97 -2.17 -2.88
N LYS A 23 -12.05 -2.54 -3.77
CA LYS A 23 -10.61 -2.48 -3.50
C LYS A 23 -10.19 -1.06 -3.15
N LEU A 24 -9.38 -0.93 -2.09
CA LEU A 24 -8.85 0.36 -1.67
C LEU A 24 -7.95 0.98 -2.76
N VAL A 25 -8.24 2.23 -3.09
CA VAL A 25 -7.37 3.12 -3.86
C VAL A 25 -7.07 4.33 -2.99
N TYR A 26 -5.85 4.42 -2.46
CA TYR A 26 -5.45 5.46 -1.53
C TYR A 26 -4.74 6.59 -2.27
N LEU A 27 -5.43 7.73 -2.48
CA LEU A 27 -4.92 8.90 -3.23
C LEU A 27 -4.63 10.11 -2.33
N ASP A 28 -4.44 9.90 -1.03
CA ASP A 28 -4.21 10.97 -0.05
C ASP A 28 -2.82 10.89 0.61
N ASN A 29 -1.81 10.52 -0.19
CA ASN A 29 -0.44 10.34 0.31
C ASN A 29 0.20 11.63 0.85
N ALA A 30 -0.33 12.80 0.46
CA ALA A 30 0.15 14.10 0.91
C ALA A 30 -0.21 14.41 2.36
N ALA A 31 -1.37 13.90 2.84
CA ALA A 31 -1.73 14.02 4.25
C ALA A 31 -0.95 13.03 5.12
N THR A 32 -0.84 11.76 4.69
CA THR A 32 0.00 10.75 5.33
C THR A 32 0.26 9.58 4.38
N SER A 33 1.30 8.80 4.65
CA SER A 33 1.68 7.65 3.83
C SER A 33 1.43 6.32 4.54
N GLN A 34 1.07 5.31 3.76
CA GLN A 34 0.96 3.94 4.25
C GLN A 34 2.35 3.37 4.57
N LYS A 35 2.43 2.50 5.58
CA LYS A 35 3.70 1.91 6.01
C LYS A 35 3.89 0.52 5.37
N PRO A 36 5.07 0.20 4.84
CA PRO A 36 5.37 -1.14 4.37
C PRO A 36 5.64 -2.09 5.55
N VAL A 37 5.54 -3.40 5.34
CA VAL A 37 5.75 -4.43 6.39
C VAL A 37 7.10 -4.31 7.07
N GLN A 38 8.14 -3.91 6.35
CA GLN A 38 9.50 -3.72 6.86
C GLN A 38 9.57 -2.63 7.95
N VAL A 39 8.74 -1.59 7.83
CA VAL A 39 8.66 -0.51 8.83
C VAL A 39 7.74 -0.89 9.98
N ILE A 40 6.71 -1.69 9.71
CA ILE A 40 5.79 -2.18 10.75
C ILE A 40 6.49 -3.17 11.68
N ASN A 41 7.38 -4.01 11.14
CA ASN A 41 8.06 -5.09 11.86
C ASN A 41 9.46 -4.72 12.38
N ALA A 42 9.88 -3.46 12.26
CA ALA A 42 11.13 -2.95 12.82
C ALA A 42 10.98 -2.66 14.32
#